data_AF-A0A8S0RGC8-F1
#
_entry.id   AF-A0A8S0RGC8-F1
#
_cell.length_a   1.000
_cell.length_b   1.000
_cell.length_c   1.000
_cell.angle_alpha   90.00
_cell.angle_beta   90.00
_cell.angle_gamma   90.00
#
_symmetry.space_group_name_H-M   'P 1'
#
loop_
_entity.id
_entity.type
_entity.pdbx_description
1 polymer ?
#
loop_
_entity_poly.entity_id
_entity_poly.type
_entity_poly.pdbx_seq_one_letter_code
_entity_poly.pdbx_strand_id
1 'polypeptide(L)'
;MSVLMASIKYSVKVTQDIIVGKIALCTRADSTARIGSGPVNDSRHRYANNLHPYHEKWRNSSTSQDFFFWLDFGDGKEFDLEECPRSKLDQQCVKYFGPKEREPYEYVVVDGKILHKMTGTPLQHGSPNLKYIFVVSTDKKLYIGKKEKGIFHHSSFLAGGDTLTAGRLFVEDGLLKRISPFSGHYKPTEDSLERFLSILKKKGVNLDEVQVRRRQGSSLSSLTGEDLHGNGYVNSEKLHAVSGLGVTGWSQMGDVAGLDL
;
A
#
# COMPACT_ATOMS: atom_id res chain seq x y z
N MET A 1 58.29 -8.76 6.22
CA MET A 1 57.03 -9.51 6.04
C MET A 1 56.27 -9.50 7.34
N SER A 2 55.13 -8.81 7.42
CA SER A 2 53.95 -9.23 8.18
C SER A 2 52.84 -8.20 7.94
N VAL A 3 51.77 -8.61 7.26
CA VAL A 3 50.58 -7.80 7.00
C VAL A 3 49.59 -8.12 8.12
N LEU A 4 49.21 -7.11 8.90
CA LEU A 4 48.18 -7.23 9.93
C LEU A 4 46.80 -7.20 9.25
N MET A 5 46.13 -8.35 9.16
CA MET A 5 44.74 -8.47 8.70
C MET A 5 43.80 -8.12 9.86
N ALA A 6 43.18 -6.94 9.80
CA ALA A 6 42.08 -6.58 10.69
C ALA A 6 40.77 -7.18 10.16
N SER A 7 40.25 -8.22 10.83
CA SER A 7 38.89 -8.72 10.59
C SER A 7 37.86 -7.78 11.22
N ILE A 8 37.19 -6.99 10.38
CA ILE A 8 36.00 -6.22 10.78
C ILE A 8 34.82 -7.20 10.85
N LYS A 9 34.40 -7.55 12.06
CA LYS A 9 33.14 -8.28 12.29
C LYS A 9 31.98 -7.30 12.09
N TYR A 10 31.30 -7.38 10.96
CA TYR A 10 30.01 -6.72 10.77
C TYR A 10 28.92 -7.49 11.55
N SER A 11 28.45 -6.91 12.65
CA SER A 11 27.25 -7.38 13.33
C SER A 11 26.03 -6.86 12.56
N VAL A 12 25.42 -7.73 11.75
CA VAL A 12 24.15 -7.44 11.07
C VAL A 12 23.05 -7.40 12.13
N LYS A 13 22.62 -6.19 12.52
CA LYS A 13 21.35 -6.01 13.22
C LYS A 13 20.25 -6.25 12.19
N VAL A 14 19.54 -7.37 12.32
CA VAL A 14 18.34 -7.68 11.55
C VAL A 14 17.25 -6.70 12.01
N THR A 15 17.04 -5.63 11.26
CA THR A 15 15.88 -4.77 11.41
C THR A 15 14.66 -5.49 10.84
N GLN A 16 13.75 -5.90 11.73
CA GLN A 16 12.36 -6.17 11.40
C GLN A 16 11.80 -4.92 10.71
N ASP A 17 11.42 -5.01 9.43
CA ASP A 17 10.42 -4.15 8.76
C ASP A 17 10.48 -4.28 7.22
N ILE A 18 10.24 -5.47 6.66
CA ILE A 18 9.86 -5.60 5.24
C ILE A 18 8.93 -6.80 5.06
N ILE A 19 7.62 -6.64 5.26
CA ILE A 19 6.62 -7.58 4.73
C ILE A 19 5.32 -6.83 4.43
N VAL A 20 5.08 -6.35 3.21
CA VAL A 20 3.69 -6.17 2.74
C VAL A 20 3.55 -6.31 1.21
N GLY A 21 3.78 -7.52 0.72
CA GLY A 21 2.96 -8.17 -0.32
C GLY A 21 2.37 -9.51 0.15
N LYS A 22 2.74 -9.92 1.37
CA LYS A 22 2.22 -11.08 2.08
C LYS A 22 1.17 -10.56 3.05
N ILE A 23 -0.01 -11.17 3.04
CA ILE A 23 -0.85 -11.10 4.22
C ILE A 23 -0.09 -11.88 5.31
N ALA A 24 0.61 -11.18 6.20
CA ALA A 24 1.22 -11.82 7.37
C ALA A 24 0.08 -12.22 8.31
N LEU A 25 -0.43 -13.43 8.11
CA LEU A 25 -1.35 -14.05 9.05
C LEU A 25 -0.52 -14.73 10.11
N CYS A 26 -0.30 -14.03 11.22
CA CYS A 26 0.18 -14.66 12.44
C CYS A 26 -0.86 -15.72 12.84
N THR A 27 -0.49 -16.99 12.74
CA THR A 27 -1.24 -18.07 13.38
C THR A 27 -1.11 -17.93 14.90
N ARG A 28 -2.20 -18.25 15.62
CA ARG A 28 -2.18 -18.40 17.08
C ARG A 28 -1.13 -19.45 17.44
N ALA A 29 -0.07 -19.03 18.10
CA ALA A 29 0.80 -19.95 18.80
C ALA A 29 0.06 -20.43 20.05
N ASP A 30 -0.47 -21.65 20.01
CA ASP A 30 -0.62 -22.46 21.23
C ASP A 30 0.42 -23.58 21.17
N SER A 31 1.04 -23.80 22.32
CA SER A 31 2.41 -24.27 22.48
C SER A 31 2.51 -25.80 22.44
N THR A 32 2.68 -26.41 21.26
CA THR A 32 3.42 -27.68 21.05
C THR A 32 3.37 -28.12 19.57
N ALA A 33 4.07 -27.45 18.66
CA ALA A 33 4.51 -28.05 17.39
C ALA A 33 5.51 -27.12 16.69
N ARG A 34 6.78 -27.53 16.62
CA ARG A 34 7.75 -26.95 15.70
C ARG A 34 7.58 -27.59 14.33
N ILE A 35 6.90 -26.93 13.37
CA ILE A 35 7.16 -27.04 11.93
C ILE A 35 6.89 -25.66 11.31
N GLY A 36 7.81 -25.20 10.45
CA GLY A 36 8.05 -23.79 10.13
C GLY A 36 6.89 -22.98 9.55
N SER A 37 6.63 -21.82 10.15
CA SER A 37 5.69 -20.81 9.70
C SER A 37 6.43 -19.61 9.10
N GLY A 38 6.77 -19.71 7.81
CA GLY A 38 7.11 -18.56 6.98
C GLY A 38 5.85 -17.79 6.56
N PRO A 39 5.95 -16.53 6.09
CA PRO A 39 4.76 -15.76 5.72
C PRO A 39 4.05 -16.42 4.53
N VAL A 40 2.80 -16.82 4.72
CA VAL A 40 2.02 -17.51 3.69
C VAL A 40 1.61 -16.51 2.60
N ASN A 41 2.12 -16.72 1.39
CA ASN A 41 1.80 -15.94 0.21
C ASN A 41 0.59 -16.58 -0.48
N ASP A 42 -0.44 -15.81 -0.83
CA ASP A 42 -1.56 -16.34 -1.62
C ASP A 42 -1.05 -16.73 -3.00
N SER A 43 -0.99 -18.03 -3.30
CA SER A 43 -0.51 -18.56 -4.58
C SER A 43 -1.38 -18.13 -5.76
N ARG A 44 -2.64 -17.78 -5.50
CA ARG A 44 -3.59 -17.29 -6.50
C ARG A 44 -3.50 -15.77 -6.70
N HIS A 45 -2.76 -15.08 -5.85
CA HIS A 45 -2.60 -13.62 -5.86
C HIS A 45 -3.94 -12.87 -5.83
N ARG A 46 -4.94 -13.37 -5.09
CA ARG A 46 -6.23 -12.69 -4.95
C ARG A 46 -6.03 -11.32 -4.33
N TYR A 47 -6.86 -10.38 -4.74
CA TYR A 47 -6.76 -9.00 -4.32
C TYR A 47 -6.99 -8.89 -2.80
N ALA A 48 -6.00 -8.36 -2.08
CA ALA A 48 -5.97 -8.37 -0.62
C ALA A 48 -7.21 -7.72 0.03
N ASN A 49 -7.78 -6.68 -0.57
CA ASN A 49 -9.01 -6.07 -0.04
C ASN A 49 -10.20 -7.03 -0.07
N ASN A 50 -10.24 -7.96 -1.02
CA ASN A 50 -11.29 -8.98 -1.10
C ASN A 50 -11.00 -10.15 -0.14
N LEU A 51 -9.72 -10.44 0.15
CA LEU A 51 -9.34 -11.47 1.14
C LEU A 51 -9.61 -11.04 2.59
N HIS A 52 -9.57 -9.73 2.87
CA HIS A 52 -9.71 -9.18 4.22
C HIS A 52 -10.98 -9.62 4.98
N PRO A 53 -12.20 -9.49 4.42
CA PRO A 53 -13.41 -9.88 5.16
C PRO A 53 -13.52 -11.41 5.36
N TYR A 54 -13.02 -12.22 4.42
CA TYR A 54 -12.93 -13.68 4.61
C TYR A 54 -11.94 -14.04 5.71
N HIS A 55 -10.83 -13.33 5.76
CA HIS A 55 -9.84 -13.50 6.81
C HIS A 55 -10.38 -13.13 8.20
N GLU A 56 -11.17 -12.07 8.29
CA GLU A 56 -11.86 -11.71 9.53
C GLU A 56 -12.84 -12.81 9.98
N LYS A 57 -13.62 -13.38 9.05
CA LYS A 57 -14.50 -14.52 9.35
C LYS A 57 -13.71 -15.72 9.86
N TRP A 58 -12.64 -16.10 9.16
CA TRP A 58 -11.77 -17.20 9.56
C TRP A 58 -11.19 -16.99 10.97
N ARG A 59 -10.67 -15.79 11.25
CA ARG A 59 -10.09 -15.42 12.54
C ARG A 59 -11.08 -15.56 13.70
N ASN A 60 -12.36 -15.30 13.44
CA ASN A 60 -13.44 -15.37 14.43
C ASN A 60 -14.13 -16.75 14.48
N SER A 61 -13.67 -17.72 13.69
CA SER A 61 -14.20 -19.08 13.70
C SER A 61 -13.46 -19.96 14.73
N SER A 62 -14.02 -21.12 15.03
CA SER A 62 -13.40 -22.13 15.89
C SER A 62 -12.47 -23.10 15.13
N THR A 63 -12.18 -22.84 13.85
CA THR A 63 -11.36 -23.74 13.03
C THR A 63 -9.89 -23.68 13.47
N SER A 64 -9.19 -24.80 13.36
CA SER A 64 -7.73 -24.90 13.51
C SER A 64 -7.00 -24.89 12.16
N GLN A 65 -7.74 -24.84 11.05
CA GLN A 65 -7.20 -24.83 9.70
C GLN A 65 -6.48 -23.52 9.41
N ASP A 66 -5.36 -23.57 8.68
CA ASP A 66 -4.71 -22.38 8.15
C ASP A 66 -5.65 -21.62 7.20
N PHE A 67 -5.57 -20.29 7.17
CA PHE A 67 -6.51 -19.45 6.42
C PHE A 67 -6.73 -19.87 4.97
N PHE A 68 -5.65 -20.08 4.19
CA PHE A 68 -5.79 -20.45 2.78
C PHE A 68 -6.30 -21.88 2.60
N PHE A 69 -5.97 -22.80 3.52
CA PHE A 69 -6.55 -24.13 3.49
C PHE A 69 -8.05 -24.06 3.81
N TRP A 70 -8.42 -23.38 4.89
CA TRP A 70 -9.81 -23.13 5.28
C TRP A 70 -10.61 -22.51 4.14
N LEU A 71 -10.01 -21.51 3.48
CA LEU A 71 -10.64 -20.79 2.40
C LEU A 71 -10.81 -21.70 1.18
N ASP A 72 -9.76 -22.36 0.68
CA ASP A 72 -9.80 -23.04 -0.62
C ASP A 72 -10.29 -24.50 -0.57
N PHE A 73 -10.10 -25.19 0.54
CA PHE A 73 -10.31 -26.64 0.64
C PHE A 73 -11.08 -27.09 1.90
N GLY A 74 -11.07 -26.27 2.95
CA GLY A 74 -11.61 -26.61 4.26
C GLY A 74 -13.00 -26.03 4.52
N ASP A 75 -13.25 -25.68 5.78
CA ASP A 75 -14.61 -25.37 6.26
C ASP A 75 -15.18 -24.08 5.63
N GLY A 76 -14.31 -23.18 5.16
CA GLY A 76 -14.66 -21.93 4.49
C GLY A 76 -14.77 -22.04 2.98
N LYS A 77 -14.65 -23.24 2.39
CA LYS A 77 -14.71 -23.44 0.94
C LYS A 77 -16.01 -22.96 0.31
N GLU A 78 -17.13 -23.30 0.95
CA GLU A 78 -18.48 -22.92 0.50
C GLU A 78 -18.97 -21.62 1.17
N PHE A 79 -18.12 -20.97 1.98
CA PHE A 79 -18.47 -19.71 2.61
C PHE A 79 -18.44 -18.59 1.57
N ASP A 80 -19.55 -17.87 1.48
CA ASP A 80 -19.76 -16.77 0.53
C ASP A 80 -20.28 -15.53 1.26
N LEU A 81 -19.70 -14.37 0.96
CA LEU A 81 -20.02 -13.09 1.59
C LEU A 81 -20.82 -12.22 0.63
N GLU A 82 -21.96 -11.69 1.06
CA GLU A 82 -22.80 -10.82 0.23
C GLU A 82 -22.05 -9.56 -0.26
N GLU A 83 -21.30 -8.88 0.62
CA GLU A 83 -20.54 -7.68 0.26
C GLU A 83 -19.30 -7.97 -0.60
N CYS A 84 -18.78 -9.20 -0.53
CA CYS A 84 -17.64 -9.63 -1.31
C CYS A 84 -17.81 -11.09 -1.76
N PRO A 85 -18.63 -11.34 -2.79
CA PRO A 85 -18.95 -12.70 -3.19
C PRO A 85 -17.72 -13.48 -3.63
N ARG A 86 -17.81 -14.81 -3.54
CA ARG A 86 -16.71 -15.72 -3.86
C ARG A 86 -16.25 -15.56 -5.30
N SER A 87 -17.20 -15.33 -6.21
CA SER A 87 -16.95 -15.01 -7.61
C SER A 87 -16.06 -13.76 -7.78
N LYS A 88 -16.29 -12.70 -7.00
CA LYS A 88 -15.47 -11.48 -7.01
C LYS A 88 -14.09 -11.72 -6.40
N LEU A 89 -14.01 -12.48 -5.31
CA LEU A 89 -12.74 -12.85 -4.69
C LEU A 89 -11.85 -13.64 -5.66
N ASP A 90 -12.42 -14.63 -6.33
CA ASP A 90 -11.71 -15.53 -7.24
C ASP A 90 -11.36 -14.86 -8.58
N GLN A 91 -12.18 -13.92 -9.06
CA GLN A 91 -11.94 -13.19 -10.30
C GLN A 91 -10.89 -12.09 -10.16
N GLN A 92 -10.89 -11.36 -9.04
CA GLN A 92 -9.95 -10.25 -8.84
C GLN A 92 -8.63 -10.74 -8.27
N CYS A 93 -7.76 -11.18 -9.17
CA CYS A 93 -6.39 -11.56 -8.87
C CYS A 93 -5.42 -10.54 -9.46
N VAL A 94 -4.42 -10.12 -8.67
CA VAL A 94 -3.39 -9.20 -9.11
C VAL A 94 -2.47 -9.91 -10.08
N LYS A 95 -2.39 -9.42 -11.32
CA LYS A 95 -1.50 -9.96 -12.34
C LYS A 95 -0.06 -9.59 -12.03
N TYR A 96 0.83 -10.58 -12.00
CA TYR A 96 2.28 -10.38 -11.90
C TYR A 96 2.91 -10.60 -13.27
N PHE A 97 3.81 -9.70 -13.65
CA PHE A 97 4.47 -9.74 -14.95
C PHE A 97 5.86 -10.36 -14.85
N GLY A 98 6.17 -11.27 -15.77
CA GLY A 98 7.53 -11.69 -16.04
C GLY A 98 8.37 -10.60 -16.73
N PRO A 99 9.69 -10.80 -16.88
CA PRO A 99 10.59 -9.82 -17.50
C PRO A 99 10.15 -9.34 -18.89
N LYS A 100 9.64 -10.24 -19.74
CA LYS A 100 9.13 -9.90 -21.08
C LYS A 100 7.77 -9.19 -21.04
N GLU A 101 6.87 -9.66 -20.18
CA GLU A 101 5.51 -9.10 -20.08
C GLU A 101 5.49 -7.66 -19.57
N ARG A 102 6.51 -7.24 -18.82
CA ARG A 102 6.64 -5.87 -18.32
C ARG A 102 7.35 -4.90 -19.28
N GLU A 103 7.95 -5.37 -20.37
CA GLU A 103 8.64 -4.51 -21.35
C GLU A 103 7.74 -3.41 -21.94
N PRO A 104 6.45 -3.66 -22.28
CA PRO A 104 5.55 -2.63 -22.79
C PRO A 104 5.20 -1.53 -21.78
N TYR A 105 5.61 -1.70 -20.52
CA TYR A 105 5.40 -0.70 -19.48
C TYR A 105 6.68 0.05 -19.14
N GLU A 106 7.80 -0.19 -19.83
CA GLU A 106 9.06 0.49 -19.55
C GLU A 106 9.11 1.87 -20.22
N TYR A 107 9.48 2.88 -19.45
CA TYR A 107 9.63 4.27 -19.90
C TYR A 107 11.03 4.79 -19.57
N VAL A 108 11.48 5.74 -20.39
CA VAL A 108 12.74 6.46 -20.20
C VAL A 108 12.46 7.94 -20.16
N VAL A 109 13.36 8.69 -19.51
CA VAL A 109 13.31 10.16 -19.49
C VAL A 109 14.46 10.66 -20.35
N VAL A 110 14.12 11.41 -21.40
CA VAL A 110 15.05 11.97 -22.40
C VAL A 110 14.65 13.43 -22.60
N ASP A 111 15.61 14.35 -22.43
CA ASP A 111 15.42 15.79 -22.58
C ASP A 111 14.16 16.33 -21.88
N GLY A 112 13.96 15.89 -20.64
CA GLY A 112 12.82 16.28 -19.80
C GLY A 112 11.48 15.64 -20.15
N LYS A 113 11.40 14.77 -21.16
CA LYS A 113 10.18 14.06 -21.55
C LYS A 113 10.23 12.58 -21.15
N ILE A 114 9.11 12.07 -20.65
CA ILE A 114 8.87 10.65 -20.38
C ILE A 114 8.38 9.99 -21.67
N LEU A 115 9.20 9.10 -22.23
CA LEU A 115 8.97 8.42 -23.50
C LEU A 115 8.84 6.92 -23.27
N HIS A 116 7.93 6.26 -24.00
CA HIS A 116 7.85 4.81 -24.00
C HIS A 116 9.13 4.22 -24.60
N LYS A 117 9.76 3.27 -23.91
CA LYS A 117 11.12 2.81 -24.25
C LYS A 117 11.21 2.20 -25.65
N MET A 118 10.20 1.44 -26.08
CA MET A 118 10.27 0.73 -27.36
C MET A 118 9.92 1.62 -28.56
N THR A 119 8.97 2.53 -28.38
CA THR A 119 8.40 3.32 -29.49
C THR A 119 8.95 4.75 -29.53
N GLY A 120 9.58 5.23 -28.46
CA GLY A 120 10.02 6.62 -28.32
C GLY A 120 8.87 7.63 -28.20
N THR A 121 7.62 7.16 -28.20
CA THR A 121 6.45 8.04 -28.17
C THR A 121 6.28 8.67 -26.78
N PRO A 122 5.94 9.97 -26.68
CA PRO A 122 5.65 10.60 -25.41
C PRO A 122 4.51 9.91 -24.67
N LEU A 123 4.66 9.73 -23.36
CA LEU A 123 3.59 9.24 -22.52
C LEU A 123 2.43 10.25 -22.49
N GLN A 124 1.23 9.79 -22.79
CA GLN A 124 0.02 10.60 -22.83
C GLN A 124 -1.04 10.00 -21.91
N HIS A 125 -1.44 10.75 -20.88
CA HIS A 125 -2.60 10.40 -20.06
C HIS A 125 -3.83 11.07 -20.67
N GLY A 126 -4.70 10.32 -21.35
CA GLY A 126 -5.86 10.90 -22.05
C GLY A 126 -6.85 11.67 -21.15
N SER A 127 -6.83 11.48 -19.83
CA SER A 127 -7.61 12.28 -18.88
C SER A 127 -6.92 12.35 -17.51
N PRO A 128 -7.01 13.49 -16.80
CA PRO A 128 -6.46 13.66 -15.44
C PRO A 128 -7.11 12.78 -14.37
N ASN A 129 -8.26 12.16 -14.67
CA ASN A 129 -8.97 11.26 -13.76
C ASN A 129 -8.48 9.81 -13.87
N LEU A 130 -7.71 9.48 -14.93
CA LEU A 130 -7.12 8.16 -15.06
C LEU A 130 -5.98 7.99 -14.05
N LYS A 131 -6.10 6.95 -13.23
CA LYS A 131 -5.12 6.64 -12.20
C LYS A 131 -3.97 5.87 -12.83
N TYR A 132 -2.83 6.53 -13.04
CA TYR A 132 -1.59 5.87 -13.44
C TYR A 132 -0.66 5.69 -12.26
N ILE A 133 0.07 4.58 -12.30
CA ILE A 133 1.00 4.15 -11.27
C ILE A 133 2.38 3.95 -11.88
N PHE A 134 3.42 4.20 -11.08
CA PHE A 134 4.80 3.97 -11.48
C PHE A 134 5.59 3.21 -10.43
N VAL A 135 6.61 2.48 -10.89
CA VAL A 135 7.60 1.77 -10.08
C VAL A 135 8.98 1.98 -10.68
N VAL A 136 9.99 2.23 -9.85
CA VAL A 136 11.39 2.27 -10.25
C VAL A 136 12.11 1.05 -9.67
N SER A 137 12.50 0.10 -10.52
CA SER A 137 13.20 -1.11 -10.07
C SER A 137 14.56 -0.80 -9.45
N THR A 138 15.13 -1.78 -8.74
CA THR A 138 16.52 -1.75 -8.23
C THR A 138 17.55 -1.55 -9.33
N ASP A 139 17.27 -2.04 -10.54
CA ASP A 139 18.06 -1.80 -11.76
C ASP A 139 17.82 -0.43 -12.40
N LYS A 140 17.12 0.48 -11.70
CA LYS A 140 16.82 1.86 -12.14
C LYS A 140 15.95 1.94 -13.41
N LYS A 141 15.17 0.90 -13.71
CA LYS A 141 14.17 0.92 -14.79
C LYS A 141 12.87 1.52 -14.29
N LEU A 142 12.28 2.43 -15.07
CA LEU A 142 11.01 3.08 -14.76
C LEU A 142 9.89 2.35 -15.48
N TYR A 143 8.92 1.84 -14.72
CA TYR A 143 7.72 1.22 -15.25
C TYR A 143 6.50 2.09 -14.94
N ILE A 144 5.61 2.28 -15.91
CA ILE A 144 4.41 3.10 -15.77
C ILE A 144 3.23 2.40 -16.43
N GLY A 145 2.06 2.42 -15.79
CA GLY A 145 0.85 1.80 -16.33
C GLY A 145 -0.43 2.38 -15.73
N LYS A 146 -1.53 2.23 -16.48
CA LYS A 146 -2.87 2.57 -16.02
C LYS A 146 -3.31 1.57 -14.97
N LYS A 147 -3.64 2.03 -13.76
CA LYS A 147 -4.09 1.18 -12.65
C LYS A 147 -5.46 0.57 -12.97
N GLU A 148 -5.62 -0.71 -12.67
CA GLU A 148 -6.89 -1.43 -12.77
C GLU A 148 -7.20 -2.06 -11.42
N LYS A 149 -8.28 -1.61 -10.77
CA LYS A 149 -8.63 -2.06 -9.41
C LYS A 149 -8.86 -3.58 -9.42
N GLY A 150 -8.18 -4.27 -8.51
CA GLY A 150 -8.26 -5.73 -8.37
C GLY A 150 -7.36 -6.52 -9.32
N ILE A 151 -6.81 -5.91 -10.37
CA ILE A 151 -6.08 -6.62 -11.44
C ILE A 151 -4.65 -6.10 -11.59
N PHE A 152 -4.45 -4.79 -11.68
CA PHE A 152 -3.14 -4.19 -11.98
C PHE A 152 -2.77 -3.12 -10.95
N HIS A 153 -1.72 -3.41 -10.18
CA HIS A 153 -1.20 -2.55 -9.11
C HIS A 153 0.33 -2.43 -9.20
N HIS A 154 0.96 -1.65 -8.31
CA HIS A 154 2.42 -1.47 -8.30
C HIS A 154 3.20 -2.79 -8.25
N SER A 155 2.72 -3.77 -7.47
CA SER A 155 3.35 -5.08 -7.34
C SER A 155 3.37 -5.88 -8.65
N SER A 156 2.50 -5.56 -9.60
CA SER A 156 2.44 -6.25 -10.89
C SER A 156 3.72 -6.12 -11.70
N PHE A 157 4.36 -4.94 -11.70
CA PHE A 157 5.55 -4.68 -12.53
C PHE A 157 6.75 -5.58 -12.17
N LEU A 158 6.93 -5.87 -10.88
CA LEU A 158 8.09 -6.59 -10.36
C LEU A 158 7.71 -7.92 -9.70
N ALA A 159 6.49 -8.42 -9.93
CA ALA A 159 5.97 -9.63 -9.29
C ALA A 159 6.12 -9.62 -7.75
N GLY A 160 5.84 -8.47 -7.13
CA GLY A 160 6.02 -8.27 -5.68
C GLY A 160 7.47 -8.02 -5.23
N GLY A 161 8.43 -7.94 -6.15
CA GLY A 161 9.83 -7.63 -5.86
C GLY A 161 10.08 -6.21 -5.36
N ASP A 162 11.32 -5.98 -4.93
CA ASP A 162 11.79 -4.72 -4.36
C ASP A 162 11.81 -3.57 -5.37
N THR A 163 11.54 -2.36 -4.88
CA THR A 163 11.53 -1.13 -5.66
C THR A 163 12.32 -0.04 -4.97
N LEU A 164 12.98 0.82 -5.73
CA LEU A 164 13.60 2.04 -5.22
C LEU A 164 12.56 3.08 -4.83
N THR A 165 11.49 3.19 -5.61
CA THR A 165 10.36 4.08 -5.31
C THR A 165 9.13 3.67 -6.13
N ALA A 166 7.95 4.05 -5.63
CA ALA A 166 6.70 3.77 -6.30
C ALA A 166 5.68 4.86 -5.97
N GLY A 167 4.78 5.15 -6.89
CA GLY A 167 3.81 6.20 -6.66
C GLY A 167 2.81 6.37 -7.78
N ARG A 168 2.22 7.55 -7.85
CA ARG A 168 1.35 7.97 -8.95
C ARG A 168 1.94 9.17 -9.64
N LEU A 169 1.66 9.28 -10.92
CA LEU A 169 2.04 10.43 -11.73
C LEU A 169 0.93 10.78 -12.71
N PHE A 170 1.04 11.98 -13.28
CA PHE A 170 0.22 12.44 -14.38
C PHE A 170 1.13 13.15 -15.39
N VAL A 171 1.01 12.79 -16.65
CA VAL A 171 1.91 13.22 -17.73
C VAL A 171 1.09 13.57 -18.99
N GLU A 172 1.42 14.69 -19.60
CA GLU A 172 0.83 15.18 -20.85
C GLU A 172 1.96 15.50 -21.82
N ASP A 173 1.92 14.95 -23.03
CA ASP A 173 2.98 15.06 -24.03
C ASP A 173 4.39 14.73 -23.51
N GLY A 174 4.48 13.69 -22.69
CA GLY A 174 5.72 13.30 -22.02
C GLY A 174 6.15 14.25 -20.90
N LEU A 175 5.50 15.40 -20.72
CA LEU A 175 5.80 16.35 -19.66
C LEU A 175 5.15 15.91 -18.36
N LEU A 176 5.97 15.70 -17.33
CA LEU A 176 5.46 15.42 -15.99
C LEU A 176 4.70 16.65 -15.47
N LYS A 177 3.46 16.44 -15.05
CA LYS A 177 2.60 17.49 -14.49
C LYS A 177 2.34 17.30 -13.00
N ARG A 178 2.19 16.05 -12.55
CA ARG A 178 1.96 15.73 -11.13
C ARG A 178 2.68 14.45 -10.74
N ILE A 179 3.15 14.38 -9.49
CA ILE A 179 3.75 13.17 -8.92
C ILE A 179 3.46 13.07 -7.42
N SER A 180 3.30 11.86 -6.92
CA SER A 180 3.06 11.59 -5.50
C SER A 180 3.61 10.22 -5.09
N PRO A 181 4.02 10.01 -3.83
CA PRO A 181 4.53 8.72 -3.34
C PRO A 181 3.42 7.70 -3.03
N PHE A 182 2.18 7.95 -3.47
CA PHE A 182 1.02 7.13 -3.10
C PHE A 182 1.02 5.77 -3.81
N SER A 183 1.70 4.80 -3.22
CA SER A 183 1.82 3.42 -3.72
C SER A 183 1.19 2.36 -2.82
N GLY A 184 0.45 2.77 -1.78
CA GLY A 184 -0.14 1.84 -0.82
C GLY A 184 0.94 1.15 0.02
N HIS A 185 1.18 -0.13 -0.22
CA HIS A 185 2.01 -1.02 0.62
C HIS A 185 3.52 -0.81 0.48
N TYR A 186 3.99 -0.24 -0.63
CA TYR A 186 5.42 -0.01 -0.85
C TYR A 186 6.01 1.11 0.03
N LYS A 187 5.17 1.79 0.83
CA LYS A 187 5.51 2.88 1.79
C LYS A 187 6.91 3.47 1.57
N PRO A 188 7.13 4.14 0.42
CA PRO A 188 8.45 4.67 0.11
C PRO A 188 8.78 5.74 1.16
N THR A 189 10.01 5.78 1.67
CA THR A 189 10.45 6.88 2.53
C THR A 189 10.39 8.19 1.74
N GLU A 190 10.21 9.33 2.41
CA GLU A 190 10.23 10.65 1.73
C GLU A 190 11.54 10.80 0.92
N ASP A 191 12.67 10.35 1.47
CA ASP A 191 13.97 10.29 0.79
C ASP A 191 13.94 9.57 -0.56
N SER A 192 13.12 8.53 -0.70
CA SER A 192 13.04 7.77 -1.96
C SER A 192 12.40 8.57 -3.08
N LEU A 193 11.36 9.36 -2.76
CA LEU A 193 10.72 10.26 -3.71
C LEU A 193 11.69 11.39 -4.07
N GLU A 194 12.38 11.98 -3.09
CA GLU A 194 13.36 13.04 -3.33
C GLU A 194 14.51 12.59 -4.22
N ARG A 195 15.06 11.38 -3.98
CA ARG A 195 16.07 10.79 -4.87
C ARG A 195 15.54 10.63 -6.30
N PHE A 196 14.29 10.21 -6.45
CA PHE A 196 13.70 10.07 -7.77
C PHE A 196 13.48 11.42 -8.47
N LEU A 197 12.97 12.44 -7.75
CA LEU A 197 12.87 13.80 -8.25
C LEU A 197 14.24 14.34 -8.69
N SER A 198 15.30 14.11 -7.91
CA SER A 198 16.66 14.48 -8.29
C SER A 198 17.11 13.84 -9.61
N ILE A 199 16.78 12.56 -9.82
CA ILE A 199 17.07 11.85 -11.07
C ILE A 199 16.28 12.48 -12.24
N LEU A 200 15.00 12.80 -12.05
CA LEU A 200 14.17 13.45 -13.07
C LEU A 200 14.74 14.82 -13.46
N LYS A 201 15.11 15.65 -12.48
CA LYS A 201 15.74 16.96 -12.72
C LYS A 201 17.04 16.83 -13.50
N LYS A 202 17.91 15.88 -13.14
CA LYS A 202 19.15 15.58 -13.87
C LYS A 202 18.91 15.14 -15.31
N LYS A 203 17.75 14.55 -15.60
CA LYS A 203 17.33 14.15 -16.95
C LYS A 203 16.54 15.24 -17.70
N GLY A 204 16.58 16.48 -17.20
CA GLY A 204 16.00 17.64 -17.87
C GLY A 204 14.53 17.92 -17.56
N VAL A 205 13.90 17.18 -16.63
CA VAL A 205 12.50 17.47 -16.25
C VAL A 205 12.46 18.79 -15.48
N ASN A 206 11.67 19.74 -15.96
CA ASN A 206 11.41 20.98 -15.24
C ASN A 206 10.48 20.68 -14.03
N LEU A 207 11.06 20.60 -12.83
CA LEU A 207 10.29 20.31 -11.62
C LEU A 207 9.54 21.52 -11.07
N ASP A 208 9.83 22.75 -11.52
CA ASP A 208 9.18 23.96 -11.01
C ASP A 208 7.70 24.02 -11.45
N GLU A 209 7.37 23.36 -12.56
CA GLU A 209 6.01 23.21 -13.09
C GLU A 209 5.30 21.92 -12.62
N VAL A 210 5.97 21.07 -11.83
CA VAL A 210 5.43 19.78 -11.38
C VAL A 210 4.74 19.93 -10.03
N GLN A 211 3.45 19.60 -9.95
CA GLN A 211 2.76 19.50 -8.66
C GLN A 211 3.19 18.21 -7.93
N VAL A 212 4.05 18.35 -6.92
CA VAL A 212 4.45 17.26 -6.01
C VAL A 212 3.48 17.18 -4.84
N ARG A 213 2.66 16.12 -4.79
CA ARG A 213 1.76 15.87 -3.65
C ARG A 213 2.45 14.98 -2.63
N ARG A 214 2.88 15.59 -1.53
CA ARG A 214 3.43 14.88 -0.36
C ARG A 214 2.33 14.46 0.60
N ARG A 215 2.61 13.45 1.41
CA ARG A 215 1.71 12.98 2.44
C ARG A 215 1.81 13.94 3.63
N GLN A 216 0.86 14.87 3.80
CA GLN A 216 0.87 15.80 4.94
C GLN A 216 0.71 15.02 6.26
N GLY A 217 1.51 15.37 7.26
CA GLY A 217 1.37 14.86 8.63
C GLY A 217 0.13 15.44 9.30
N SER A 218 -0.70 14.56 9.86
CA SER A 218 -1.77 14.84 10.85
C SER A 218 -2.45 16.22 10.77
N SER A 219 -3.48 16.34 9.93
CA SER A 219 -4.67 17.17 10.20
C SER A 219 -5.83 16.58 9.40
N LEU A 220 -6.80 16.03 10.13
CA LEU A 220 -7.93 15.24 9.62
C LEU A 220 -9.05 16.12 9.03
N SER A 221 -8.74 17.09 8.15
CA SER A 221 -9.77 18.02 7.64
C SER A 221 -9.70 18.37 6.16
N SER A 222 -8.92 17.66 5.34
CA SER A 222 -8.92 17.89 3.88
C SER A 222 -8.68 16.64 3.05
N LEU A 223 -9.16 15.49 3.53
CA LEU A 223 -9.28 14.28 2.73
C LEU A 223 -10.68 14.24 2.11
N THR A 224 -10.78 14.38 0.79
CA THR A 224 -11.99 14.00 0.07
C THR A 224 -12.14 12.49 0.15
N GLY A 225 -13.38 11.98 0.17
CA GLY A 225 -13.70 10.56 0.42
C GLY A 225 -13.05 9.53 -0.52
N GLU A 226 -12.36 9.97 -1.57
CA GLU A 226 -11.63 9.10 -2.50
C GLU A 226 -10.18 8.78 -2.07
N ASP A 227 -9.58 9.59 -1.20
CA ASP A 227 -8.21 9.36 -0.70
C ASP A 227 -8.17 8.48 0.56
N LEU A 228 -9.33 8.19 1.17
CA LEU A 228 -9.50 7.37 2.38
C LEU A 228 -10.07 5.96 2.16
N HIS A 229 -10.45 5.56 0.95
CA HIS A 229 -10.94 4.19 0.68
C HIS A 229 -9.82 3.13 0.54
N GLY A 230 -8.77 3.28 1.35
CA GLY A 230 -7.82 2.24 1.71
C GLY A 230 -7.86 2.03 3.22
N ASN A 231 -8.62 1.02 3.66
CA ASN A 231 -8.74 0.49 5.02
C ASN A 231 -9.37 1.39 6.10
N GLY A 232 -10.53 0.92 6.59
CA GLY A 232 -11.12 1.32 7.86
C GLY A 232 -12.62 1.03 7.89
N TYR A 233 -13.02 -0.23 8.18
CA TYR A 233 -14.31 -0.44 8.83
C TYR A 233 -14.17 0.15 10.23
N VAL A 234 -14.77 1.32 10.46
CA VAL A 234 -14.94 1.87 11.81
C VAL A 234 -16.14 1.15 12.39
N ASN A 235 -15.88 0.34 13.42
CA ASN A 235 -16.91 -0.30 14.22
C ASN A 235 -17.76 0.81 14.87
N SER A 236 -19.05 0.83 14.58
CA SER A 236 -20.01 1.82 15.11
C SER A 236 -20.37 1.48 16.56
N GLU A 237 -19.43 1.53 17.49
CA GLU A 237 -19.72 1.33 18.92
C GLU A 237 -18.60 1.91 19.80
N LYS A 238 -18.59 3.24 19.95
CA LYS A 238 -18.18 4.00 21.15
C LYS A 238 -18.14 5.50 20.86
N LEU A 239 -19.31 6.13 20.95
CA LEU A 239 -19.41 7.54 21.29
C LEU A 239 -19.97 7.62 22.71
N HIS A 240 -19.10 7.76 23.71
CA HIS A 240 -19.51 8.40 24.97
C HIS A 240 -18.42 9.38 25.38
N ALA A 241 -18.90 10.59 25.64
CA ALA A 241 -18.18 11.84 25.75
C ALA A 241 -17.15 11.87 26.89
N VAL A 242 -16.04 12.56 26.64
CA VAL A 242 -15.30 13.29 27.67
C VAL A 242 -14.92 14.65 27.09
N SER A 243 -15.81 15.63 27.25
CA SER A 243 -15.49 17.05 27.12
C SER A 243 -15.37 17.64 28.51
N GLY A 244 -14.17 18.05 28.90
CA GLY A 244 -13.91 18.80 30.13
C GLY A 244 -12.75 19.77 29.92
N LEU A 245 -12.90 20.97 30.49
CA LEU A 245 -12.08 22.20 30.42
C LEU A 245 -12.50 23.15 29.28
N GLY A 246 -13.08 24.33 29.52
CA GLY A 246 -13.39 25.04 30.75
C GLY A 246 -14.01 26.44 30.48
N VAL A 247 -14.34 27.14 31.58
CA VAL A 247 -14.59 28.60 31.77
C VAL A 247 -15.73 29.23 30.95
N THR A 248 -16.76 29.91 31.49
CA THR A 248 -16.98 30.89 32.58
C THR A 248 -18.51 30.87 32.85
N GLY A 249 -19.13 31.13 34.01
CA GLY A 249 -19.05 32.25 34.94
C GLY A 249 -20.49 32.55 35.46
N TRP A 250 -20.57 33.03 36.71
CA TRP A 250 -21.70 33.76 37.35
C TRP A 250 -22.92 32.99 37.93
N SER A 251 -22.87 32.90 39.27
CA SER A 251 -23.86 33.31 40.27
C SER A 251 -25.27 32.70 40.34
N GLN A 252 -25.53 32.20 41.57
CA GLN A 252 -26.61 32.55 42.50
C GLN A 252 -27.63 31.46 42.85
N MET A 253 -27.75 31.24 44.17
CA MET A 253 -28.84 30.58 44.92
C MET A 253 -29.01 29.08 44.65
N GLY A 254 -29.07 28.19 45.64
CA GLY A 254 -29.54 28.30 47.02
C GLY A 254 -30.54 27.15 47.22
N ASP A 255 -30.33 26.36 48.27
CA ASP A 255 -31.36 25.64 49.03
C ASP A 255 -31.92 24.26 48.58
N VAL A 256 -31.48 23.27 49.37
CA VAL A 256 -32.19 22.18 50.09
C VAL A 256 -33.18 21.19 49.43
N ALA A 257 -32.92 19.90 49.79
CA ALA A 257 -33.85 18.88 50.28
C ALA A 257 -34.65 17.96 49.33
N GLY A 258 -34.69 16.67 49.75
CA GLY A 258 -35.78 15.70 49.54
C GLY A 258 -35.53 14.70 48.40
N LEU A 259 -35.15 13.44 48.66
CA LEU A 259 -35.95 12.29 49.13
C LEU A 259 -37.00 11.76 48.13
N ASP A 260 -36.85 10.46 47.91
CA ASP A 260 -37.85 9.41 47.69
C ASP A 260 -38.50 9.16 46.30
N LEU A 261 -38.30 7.88 45.92
CA LEU A 261 -39.08 6.96 45.07
C LEU A 261 -38.97 7.07 43.54
#